data_AF-A0A8T8I4S6-F1
#
_entry.id   AF-A0A8T8I4S6-F1
#
_cell.length_a   1.000
_cell.length_b   1.000
_cell.length_c   1.000
_cell.angle_alpha   90.00
_cell.angle_beta   90.00
_cell.angle_gamma   90.00
#
_symmetry.space_group_name_H-M   'P 1'
#
loop_
_entity.id
_entity.type
_entity.pdbx_description
1 polymer ?
#
loop_
_entity_poly.entity_id
_entity_poly.type
_entity_poly.pdbx_seq_one_letter_code
_entity_poly.pdbx_strand_id
1 'polypeptide(L)'
;AFTLLEGLPVRPHPRVPDVPPGLAEVFEQVRVPMVVVPMDLAAEFRHLLWSTRGWPTLANGNSGNFPPAHAELVEATKRFPDSHSIDVLDRHGIRALVVVKSAAAGTPWASTTARPTTGYPLTRTETGDVVLFTVK
;
A
#
# COMPACT_ATOMS: atom_id res chain seq x y z
N ALA A 1 12.12 -26.81 -42.97
CA ALA A 1 11.70 -25.52 -42.39
C ALA A 1 10.73 -25.74 -41.22
N PHE A 2 11.19 -26.39 -40.12
CA PHE A 2 10.39 -26.67 -38.91
C PHE A 2 10.85 -25.84 -37.69
N THR A 3 12.05 -25.27 -37.73
CA THR A 3 12.65 -24.47 -36.63
C THR A 3 11.99 -23.12 -36.40
N LEU A 4 11.26 -22.56 -37.37
CA LEU A 4 10.56 -21.29 -37.22
C LEU A 4 9.28 -21.41 -36.37
N LEU A 5 8.66 -22.61 -36.34
CA LEU A 5 7.43 -22.84 -35.57
C LEU A 5 7.68 -23.14 -34.09
N GLU A 6 8.81 -23.76 -33.73
CA GLU A 6 9.16 -24.00 -32.32
C GLU A 6 9.60 -22.73 -31.57
N GLY A 7 9.89 -21.64 -32.29
CA GLY A 7 10.32 -20.36 -31.71
C GLY A 7 9.19 -19.40 -31.34
N LEU A 8 7.92 -19.75 -31.58
CA LEU A 8 6.78 -18.92 -31.22
C LEU A 8 6.24 -19.36 -29.85
N PRO A 9 6.56 -18.67 -28.74
CA PRO A 9 5.98 -19.00 -27.45
C PRO A 9 4.51 -18.58 -27.46
N VAL A 10 3.61 -19.47 -27.90
CA VAL A 10 2.17 -19.33 -27.66
C VAL A 10 1.89 -19.85 -26.26
N ARG A 11 2.43 -19.16 -25.24
CA ARG A 11 2.10 -19.43 -23.84
C ARG A 11 1.14 -18.36 -23.34
N PRO A 12 0.01 -18.73 -22.70
CA PRO A 12 -0.81 -17.77 -22.00
C PRO A 12 0.06 -17.02 -20.98
N HIS A 13 0.17 -15.69 -21.14
CA HIS A 13 0.88 -14.85 -20.19
C HIS A 13 -0.11 -14.36 -19.13
N PRO A 14 0.26 -14.41 -17.83
CA PRO A 14 -0.51 -13.75 -16.78
C PRO A 14 -0.69 -12.27 -17.11
N ARG A 15 -1.91 -11.75 -16.94
CA ARG A 15 -2.13 -10.31 -17.00
C ARG A 15 -1.56 -9.66 -15.76
N VAL A 16 -0.71 -8.66 -15.97
CA VAL A 16 -0.16 -7.84 -14.88
C VAL A 16 -1.32 -7.03 -14.27
N PRO A 17 -1.51 -7.04 -12.94
CA PRO A 17 -2.55 -6.24 -12.31
C PRO A 17 -2.27 -4.75 -12.49
N ASP A 18 -3.25 -4.01 -13.02
CA ASP A 18 -3.18 -2.56 -13.14
C ASP A 18 -3.16 -1.89 -11.75
N VAL A 19 -2.49 -0.74 -11.67
CA VAL A 19 -2.53 0.11 -10.48
C VAL A 19 -3.94 0.71 -10.33
N PRO A 20 -4.58 0.64 -9.15
CA PRO A 20 -5.84 1.33 -8.92
C PRO A 20 -5.73 2.83 -9.24
N PRO A 21 -6.67 3.45 -9.99
CA PRO A 21 -6.53 4.84 -10.43
C PRO A 21 -6.27 5.85 -9.29
N GLY A 22 -6.97 5.70 -8.16
CA GLY A 22 -6.73 6.54 -6.98
C GLY A 22 -5.35 6.33 -6.35
N LEU A 23 -4.78 5.12 -6.45
CA LEU A 23 -3.43 4.85 -5.95
C LEU A 23 -2.38 5.46 -6.87
N ALA A 24 -2.60 5.39 -8.19
CA ALA A 24 -1.74 6.05 -9.18
C ALA A 24 -1.68 7.56 -8.92
N GLU A 25 -2.83 8.21 -8.68
CA GLU A 25 -2.90 9.63 -8.35
C GLU A 25 -2.12 9.95 -7.06
N VAL A 26 -2.32 9.16 -5.99
CA VAL A 26 -1.56 9.33 -4.75
C VAL A 26 -0.05 9.19 -4.98
N PHE A 27 0.38 8.18 -5.73
CA PHE A 27 1.81 8.00 -6.04
C PHE A 27 2.39 9.13 -6.88
N GLU A 28 1.60 9.75 -7.76
CA GLU A 28 2.03 10.89 -8.56
C GLU A 28 2.05 12.22 -7.83
N GLN A 29 1.25 12.39 -6.77
CA GLN A 29 1.10 13.69 -6.10
C GLN A 29 1.74 13.75 -4.71
N VAL A 30 1.68 12.67 -3.95
CA VAL A 30 2.16 12.63 -2.57
C VAL A 30 3.65 12.29 -2.55
N ARG A 31 4.46 13.12 -1.88
CA ARG A 31 5.92 12.99 -1.81
C ARG A 31 6.48 12.78 -0.41
N VAL A 32 5.60 12.69 0.58
CA VAL A 32 5.99 12.34 1.95
C VAL A 32 6.10 10.82 2.11
N PRO A 33 6.91 10.31 3.06
CA PRO A 33 7.00 8.87 3.32
C PRO A 33 5.63 8.28 3.64
N MET A 34 5.28 7.20 2.96
CA MET A 34 3.97 6.56 3.08
C MET A 34 4.05 5.06 3.29
N VAL A 35 3.01 4.50 3.91
CA VAL A 35 2.74 3.05 3.90
C VAL A 35 1.45 2.77 3.14
N VAL A 36 1.43 1.67 2.38
CA VAL A 36 0.23 1.18 1.72
C VAL A 36 -0.21 -0.12 2.41
N VAL A 37 -1.45 -0.14 2.89
CA VAL A 37 -2.04 -1.30 3.57
C VAL A 37 -3.01 -2.05 2.63
N PRO A 38 -3.16 -3.37 2.76
CA PRO A 38 -2.58 -4.24 3.80
C PRO A 38 -1.06 -4.47 3.65
N MET A 39 -0.38 -4.62 4.79
CA MET A 39 1.05 -4.97 4.88
C MET A 39 1.18 -6.47 5.10
N ASP A 40 0.91 -7.25 4.06
CA ASP A 40 1.08 -8.70 4.05
C ASP A 40 1.92 -9.16 2.85
N LEU A 41 2.42 -10.39 2.92
CA LEU A 41 3.36 -10.95 1.94
C LEU A 41 2.88 -10.78 0.50
N ALA A 42 1.60 -11.04 0.22
CA ALA A 42 1.05 -11.07 -1.13
C ALA A 42 0.69 -9.67 -1.64
N ALA A 43 0.13 -8.82 -0.77
CA ALA A 43 -0.23 -7.45 -1.13
C ALA A 43 1.01 -6.60 -1.39
N GLU A 44 2.07 -6.77 -0.61
CA GLU A 44 3.27 -5.95 -0.72
C GLU A 44 4.06 -6.18 -2.02
N PHE A 45 3.95 -7.36 -2.65
CA PHE A 45 4.46 -7.54 -4.01
C PHE A 45 3.72 -6.67 -5.03
N ARG A 46 2.39 -6.53 -4.89
CA ARG A 46 1.60 -5.64 -5.76
C ARG A 46 1.92 -4.19 -5.50
N HIS A 47 2.08 -3.80 -4.24
CA HIS A 47 2.45 -2.41 -3.89
C HIS A 47 3.81 -2.02 -4.50
N LEU A 48 4.80 -2.92 -4.46
CA LEU A 48 6.09 -2.70 -5.14
C LEU A 48 5.97 -2.61 -6.65
N LEU A 49 5.16 -3.48 -7.28
CA LEU A 49 4.91 -3.39 -8.71
C LEU A 49 4.28 -2.04 -9.06
N TRP A 50 3.24 -1.64 -8.33
CA TRP A 50 2.52 -0.39 -8.58
C TRP A 50 3.33 0.85 -8.26
N SER A 51 4.28 0.81 -7.32
CA SER A 51 5.13 1.97 -6.97
C SER A 51 6.04 2.41 -8.11
N THR A 52 6.28 1.54 -9.11
CA THR A 52 6.95 1.93 -10.37
C THR A 52 6.19 3.03 -11.11
N ARG A 53 4.89 3.22 -10.81
CA ARG A 53 4.12 4.39 -11.19
C ARG A 53 4.45 5.54 -10.24
N GLY A 54 5.26 6.49 -10.71
CA GLY A 54 5.52 7.75 -9.99
C GLY A 54 6.61 7.69 -8.91
N TRP A 55 7.11 6.49 -8.56
CA TRP A 55 8.22 6.29 -7.62
C TRP A 55 8.03 7.03 -6.28
N PRO A 56 6.93 6.76 -5.55
CA PRO A 56 6.69 7.39 -4.27
C PRO A 56 7.73 6.96 -3.23
N THR A 57 7.87 7.75 -2.16
CA THR A 57 8.64 7.36 -0.98
C THR A 57 7.85 6.32 -0.17
N LEU A 58 7.88 5.07 -0.60
CA LEU A 58 7.16 3.96 0.02
C LEU A 58 8.03 3.29 1.10
N ALA A 59 7.50 3.20 2.32
CA ALA A 59 8.20 2.60 3.46
C ALA A 59 7.97 1.10 3.61
N ASN A 60 7.09 0.52 2.79
CA ASN A 60 6.76 -0.90 2.81
C ASN A 60 6.81 -1.51 1.40
N GLY A 61 6.68 -2.83 1.32
CA GLY A 61 7.02 -3.58 0.11
C GLY A 61 7.86 -4.80 0.42
N ASN A 62 7.63 -5.88 -0.32
CA ASN A 62 8.27 -7.15 -0.05
C ASN A 62 9.65 -7.26 -0.73
N SER A 63 10.71 -7.12 0.05
CA SER A 63 12.11 -7.31 -0.38
C SER A 63 12.70 -8.66 0.03
N GLY A 64 11.92 -9.54 0.67
CA GLY A 64 12.42 -10.74 1.34
C GLY A 64 13.14 -10.47 2.67
N ASN A 65 13.22 -9.20 3.10
CA ASN A 65 13.78 -8.79 4.39
C ASN A 65 12.71 -8.07 5.23
N PHE A 66 12.55 -8.48 6.49
CA PHE A 66 11.53 -7.96 7.41
C PHE A 66 12.19 -7.48 8.71
N PRO A 67 12.82 -6.28 8.70
CA PRO A 67 13.47 -5.74 9.89
C PRO A 67 12.47 -5.48 11.03
N PRO A 68 12.92 -5.36 12.29
CA PRO A 68 12.02 -5.11 13.43
C PRO A 68 11.08 -3.90 13.23
N ALA A 69 11.56 -2.82 12.59
CA ALA A 69 10.75 -1.65 12.26
C ALA A 69 9.56 -1.99 11.34
N HIS A 70 9.74 -2.92 10.40
CA HIS A 70 8.65 -3.38 9.55
C HIS A 70 7.58 -4.12 10.37
N ALA A 71 7.97 -5.03 11.26
CA ALA A 71 7.03 -5.75 12.12
C ALA A 71 6.26 -4.80 13.04
N GLU A 72 6.91 -3.77 13.57
CA GLU A 72 6.26 -2.73 14.37
C GLU A 72 5.20 -1.95 13.56
N LEU A 73 5.54 -1.54 12.33
CA LEU A 73 4.59 -0.88 11.42
C LEU A 73 3.40 -1.79 11.06
N VAL A 74 3.65 -3.08 10.82
CA VAL A 74 2.57 -4.07 10.58
C VAL A 74 1.61 -4.09 11.76
N GLU A 75 2.09 -4.26 12.99
CA GLU A 75 1.21 -4.36 14.15
C GLU A 75 0.48 -3.05 14.46
N ALA A 76 1.17 -1.92 14.36
CA ALA A 76 0.60 -0.60 14.61
C ALA A 76 -0.52 -0.28 13.60
N THR A 77 -0.27 -0.49 12.31
CA THR A 77 -1.24 -0.08 11.27
C THR A 77 -2.52 -0.90 11.28
N LYS A 78 -2.55 -2.11 11.84
CA LYS A 78 -3.79 -2.89 12.03
C LYS A 78 -4.82 -2.17 12.92
N ARG A 79 -4.35 -1.37 13.87
CA ARG A 79 -5.18 -0.61 14.82
C ARG A 79 -5.42 0.84 14.39
N PHE A 80 -4.80 1.28 13.31
CA PHE A 80 -4.99 2.62 12.79
C PHE A 80 -6.46 2.93 12.44
N PRO A 81 -6.96 4.15 12.68
CA PRO A 81 -6.33 5.22 13.46
C PRO A 81 -6.54 5.04 14.97
N ASP A 82 -5.44 5.06 15.73
CA ASP A 82 -5.41 5.23 17.19
C ASP A 82 -4.15 6.00 17.63
N SER A 83 -4.09 6.45 18.89
CA SER A 83 -2.92 7.23 19.37
C SER A 83 -1.60 6.47 19.25
N HIS A 84 -1.61 5.15 19.46
CA HIS A 84 -0.41 4.33 19.38
C HIS A 84 0.10 4.19 17.94
N SER A 85 -0.78 3.91 16.99
CA SER A 85 -0.44 3.79 15.58
C SER A 85 0.05 5.11 15.01
N ILE A 86 -0.53 6.25 15.41
CA ILE A 86 -0.07 7.57 14.99
C ILE A 86 1.34 7.87 15.54
N ASP A 87 1.60 7.56 16.81
CA ASP A 87 2.95 7.68 17.40
C ASP A 87 3.98 6.82 16.66
N VAL A 88 3.64 5.56 16.36
CA VAL A 88 4.52 4.66 15.61
C VAL A 88 4.80 5.22 14.20
N LEU A 89 3.78 5.68 13.50
CA LEU A 89 3.95 6.30 12.18
C LEU A 89 4.87 7.52 12.27
N ASP A 90 4.68 8.38 13.28
CA ASP A 90 5.52 9.57 13.46
C ASP A 90 6.98 9.23 13.76
N ARG A 91 7.23 8.28 14.68
CA ARG A 91 8.59 7.80 15.02
C ARG A 91 9.35 7.24 13.83
N HIS A 92 8.65 6.62 12.88
CA HIS A 92 9.24 6.09 11.62
C HIS A 92 9.24 7.11 10.48
N GLY A 93 8.85 8.37 10.73
CA GLY A 93 8.81 9.43 9.71
C GLY A 93 7.71 9.25 8.67
N ILE A 94 6.75 8.34 8.90
CA ILE A 94 5.61 8.12 8.02
C ILE A 94 4.61 9.26 8.21
N ARG A 95 4.16 9.83 7.09
CA ARG A 95 3.22 10.96 7.06
C ARG A 95 1.95 10.64 6.28
N ALA A 96 1.93 9.53 5.56
CA ALA A 96 0.76 9.07 4.83
C ALA A 96 0.51 7.57 5.03
N LEU A 97 -0.75 7.20 5.22
CA LEU A 97 -1.23 5.82 5.20
C LEU A 97 -2.30 5.69 4.13
N VAL A 98 -2.08 4.78 3.19
CA VAL A 98 -2.97 4.56 2.05
C VAL A 98 -3.65 3.20 2.21
N VAL A 99 -4.98 3.18 2.19
CA VAL A 99 -5.77 1.95 2.21
C VAL A 99 -6.29 1.66 0.82
N VAL A 100 -5.95 0.49 0.26
CA VAL A 100 -6.60 -0.06 -0.94
C VAL A 100 -7.78 -0.91 -0.47
N LYS A 101 -9.02 -0.41 -0.59
CA LYS A 101 -10.22 -1.00 0.04
C LYS A 101 -10.48 -2.43 -0.43
N SER A 102 -10.38 -2.67 -1.74
CA SER A 102 -10.54 -4.02 -2.31
C SER A 102 -9.53 -5.03 -1.77
N ALA A 103 -8.29 -4.61 -1.51
CA ALA A 103 -7.24 -5.46 -0.95
C ALA A 103 -7.36 -5.62 0.57
N ALA A 104 -7.93 -4.65 1.28
CA ALA A 104 -8.09 -4.68 2.72
C ALA A 104 -9.19 -5.64 3.20
N ALA A 105 -10.15 -5.99 2.35
CA ALA A 105 -11.25 -6.89 2.69
C ALA A 105 -10.73 -8.26 3.20
N GLY A 106 -11.26 -8.74 4.32
CA GLY A 106 -10.83 -10.00 4.94
C GLY A 106 -9.47 -9.95 5.65
N THR A 107 -8.80 -8.79 5.66
CA THR A 107 -7.54 -8.56 6.39
C THR A 107 -7.80 -7.79 7.69
N PRO A 108 -6.82 -7.71 8.61
CA PRO A 108 -6.91 -6.84 9.78
C PRO A 108 -7.20 -5.36 9.47
N TRP A 109 -6.85 -4.89 8.26
CA TRP A 109 -7.07 -3.51 7.82
C TRP A 109 -8.48 -3.25 7.25
N ALA A 110 -9.36 -4.27 7.19
CA ALA A 110 -10.70 -4.13 6.61
C ALA A 110 -11.55 -3.02 7.26
N SER A 111 -11.36 -2.79 8.57
CA SER A 111 -12.12 -1.78 9.33
C SER A 111 -11.46 -0.40 9.35
N THR A 112 -10.28 -0.22 8.77
CA THR A 112 -9.50 1.04 8.84
C THR A 112 -10.31 2.24 8.34
N THR A 113 -11.05 2.07 7.24
CA THR A 113 -11.81 3.16 6.60
C THR A 113 -13.11 3.51 7.31
N ALA A 114 -13.60 2.63 8.19
CA ALA A 114 -14.84 2.79 8.97
C ALA A 114 -14.58 3.33 10.40
N ARG A 115 -13.34 3.31 10.87
CA ARG A 115 -12.99 3.81 12.20
C ARG A 115 -13.07 5.35 12.23
N PRO A 116 -13.56 5.95 13.32
CA PRO A 116 -13.61 7.41 13.45
C PRO A 116 -12.20 8.03 13.42
N THR A 117 -12.05 9.13 12.69
CA THR A 117 -10.82 9.96 12.69
C THR A 117 -10.89 11.15 13.64
N THR A 118 -12.06 11.41 14.23
CA THR A 118 -12.28 12.54 15.14
C THR A 118 -11.35 12.46 16.35
N GLY A 119 -10.68 13.57 16.67
CA GLY A 119 -9.74 13.64 17.79
C GLY A 119 -8.28 13.32 17.44
N TYR A 120 -8.00 12.91 16.19
CA TYR A 120 -6.64 12.68 15.71
C TYR A 120 -6.18 13.77 14.72
N PRO A 121 -4.88 14.10 14.67
CA PRO A 121 -4.31 15.08 13.75
C PRO A 121 -4.18 14.52 12.32
N LEU A 122 -5.31 14.10 11.73
CA LEU A 122 -5.36 13.43 10.44
C LEU A 122 -6.24 14.20 9.44
N THR A 123 -5.88 14.15 8.17
CA THR A 123 -6.82 14.42 7.06
C THR A 123 -7.14 13.13 6.33
N ARG A 124 -8.41 12.93 5.97
CA ARG A 124 -8.89 11.76 5.23
C ARG A 124 -9.38 12.22 3.85
N THR A 125 -8.81 11.65 2.80
CA THR A 125 -9.22 11.87 1.40
C THR A 125 -9.57 10.51 0.78
N GLU A 126 -10.69 10.43 0.08
CA GLU A 126 -11.16 9.17 -0.51
C GLU A 126 -11.36 9.34 -2.02
N THR A 127 -10.69 8.49 -2.80
CA THR A 127 -10.71 8.48 -4.27
C THR A 127 -10.94 7.07 -4.77
N GLY A 128 -12.18 6.75 -5.17
CA GLY A 128 -12.53 5.45 -5.73
C GLY A 128 -12.26 4.31 -4.73
N ASP A 129 -11.37 3.39 -5.08
CA ASP A 129 -10.98 2.23 -4.24
C ASP A 129 -9.94 2.58 -3.16
N VAL A 130 -9.49 3.84 -3.08
CA VAL A 130 -8.37 4.25 -2.22
C VAL A 130 -8.80 5.27 -1.18
N VAL A 131 -8.32 5.12 0.05
CA VAL A 131 -8.43 6.12 1.12
C VAL A 131 -7.02 6.52 1.56
N LEU A 132 -6.70 7.80 1.43
CA LEU A 132 -5.47 8.42 1.91
C LEU A 132 -5.73 9.07 3.27
N PHE A 133 -4.92 8.70 4.26
CA PHE A 133 -4.81 9.40 5.53
C PHE A 133 -3.48 10.13 5.59
N THR A 134 -3.49 11.43 5.83
CA THR A 134 -2.26 12.23 6.03
C THR A 134 -2.17 12.63 7.50
N VAL A 135 -1.03 12.34 8.12
CA VAL A 135 -0.69 12.74 9.49
C VAL A 135 -0.11 14.16 9.43
N LYS A 136 -0.68 15.08 10.23
CA LYS A 136 -0.23 16.47 10.32
C LYS A 136 0.92 16.65 11.31
#